data_AF-A0A943ZY54-F1
#
_entry.id   AF-A0A943ZY54-F1
#
_cell.length_a   1.000
_cell.length_b   1.000
_cell.length_c   1.000
_cell.angle_alpha   90.00
_cell.angle_beta   90.00
_cell.angle_gamma   90.00
#
_symmetry.space_group_name_H-M   'P 1'
#
loop_
_entity.id
_entity.type
_entity.pdbx_description
1 polymer ?
#
loop_
_entity_poly.entity_id
_entity_poly.type
_entity_poly.pdbx_seq_one_letter_code
_entity_poly.pdbx_strand_id
1 'polypeptide(L)'
;MIVQRTALKDLFDRHIFQRIQGMALEILVVAAMSSIKVPVVIEYLAPILICSVVVMALMVVWFFWLSPNIFSECWFEQGIIRFGAFSGVAAVGYMLLRTADPKMETRAGSIYALGCPLMSPFIGGGLVTSMWPNLISSMGVLKFGLLTCGISLAFLILLRIFCWNKSAKREQR
;
A
#
# COMPACT_ATOMS: atom_id res chain seq x y z
N MET A 1 -10.76 -19.97 2.59
CA MET A 1 -10.97 -21.17 3.43
C MET A 1 -12.43 -21.64 3.44
N ILE A 2 -13.42 -20.76 3.22
CA ILE A 2 -14.85 -21.14 3.18
C ILE A 2 -15.26 -21.83 1.85
N VAL A 3 -14.71 -21.39 0.71
CA VAL A 3 -15.03 -21.93 -0.63
C VAL A 3 -14.59 -23.39 -0.84
N GLN A 4 -13.57 -23.84 -0.10
CA GLN A 4 -13.07 -25.23 -0.20
C GLN A 4 -13.99 -26.27 0.47
N ARG A 5 -15.02 -25.82 1.20
CA ARG A 5 -16.00 -26.68 1.88
C ARG A 5 -17.30 -26.85 1.08
N THR A 6 -17.42 -26.23 -0.09
CA THR A 6 -18.65 -26.25 -0.91
C THR A 6 -18.43 -27.08 -2.18
N ALA A 7 -19.50 -27.66 -2.75
CA ALA A 7 -19.49 -28.46 -3.99
C ALA A 7 -18.98 -27.70 -5.25
N LEU A 8 -18.66 -26.42 -5.13
CA LEU A 8 -18.12 -25.57 -6.18
C LEU A 8 -16.59 -25.64 -6.31
N LYS A 9 -15.91 -26.47 -5.51
CA LYS A 9 -14.44 -26.60 -5.52
C LYS A 9 -13.87 -26.92 -6.92
N ASP A 10 -14.56 -27.75 -7.70
CA ASP A 10 -14.13 -28.15 -9.05
C ASP A 10 -14.39 -27.09 -10.13
N LEU A 11 -15.21 -26.08 -9.85
CA LEU A 11 -15.47 -24.96 -10.77
C LEU A 11 -14.47 -23.81 -10.61
N PHE A 12 -13.77 -23.73 -9.47
CA PHE A 12 -12.77 -22.71 -9.20
C PHE A 12 -11.35 -23.20 -9.52
N ASP A 13 -11.03 -23.26 -10.82
CA ASP A 13 -9.65 -23.46 -11.25
C ASP A 13 -8.84 -22.18 -11.01
N ARG A 14 -7.91 -22.26 -10.06
CA ARG A 14 -7.01 -21.16 -9.71
C ARG A 14 -6.16 -20.72 -10.89
N HIS A 15 -5.84 -21.62 -11.80
CA HIS A 15 -5.06 -21.33 -12.99
C HIS A 15 -5.85 -20.44 -13.97
N ILE A 16 -7.14 -20.72 -14.19
CA ILE A 16 -8.01 -19.87 -15.01
C ILE A 16 -8.18 -18.49 -14.36
N PHE A 17 -8.40 -18.45 -13.04
CA PHE A 17 -8.55 -17.18 -12.31
C PHE A 17 -7.30 -16.29 -12.40
N GLN A 18 -6.11 -16.88 -12.28
CA GLN A 18 -4.84 -16.17 -12.45
C GLN A 18 -4.66 -15.64 -13.88
N ARG A 19 -5.06 -16.41 -14.91
CA ARG A 19 -4.99 -15.96 -16.31
C ARG A 19 -5.94 -14.79 -16.59
N ILE A 20 -7.17 -14.85 -16.08
CA ILE A 20 -8.15 -13.77 -16.21
C ILE A 20 -7.65 -12.50 -15.50
N GLN A 21 -7.15 -12.64 -14.27
CA GLN A 21 -6.58 -11.53 -13.51
C GLN A 21 -5.38 -10.91 -14.24
N GLY A 22 -4.51 -11.73 -14.83
CA GLY A 22 -3.39 -11.27 -15.65
C GLY A 22 -3.86 -10.47 -16.86
N MET A 23 -4.80 -11.00 -17.64
CA MET A 23 -5.34 -10.28 -18.81
C MET A 23 -6.01 -8.95 -18.42
N ALA A 24 -6.77 -8.93 -17.34
CA ALA A 24 -7.40 -7.71 -16.85
C ALA A 24 -6.37 -6.65 -16.44
N LEU A 25 -5.26 -7.08 -15.82
CA LEU A 25 -4.17 -6.19 -15.42
C LEU A 25 -3.47 -5.58 -16.64
N GLU A 26 -3.19 -6.38 -17.68
CA GLU A 26 -2.60 -5.87 -18.93
C GLU A 26 -3.53 -4.84 -19.61
N ILE A 27 -4.83 -5.11 -19.69
CA ILE A 27 -5.81 -4.17 -20.26
C ILE A 27 -5.85 -2.87 -19.45
N LEU A 28 -5.84 -2.97 -18.12
CA LEU A 28 -5.80 -1.80 -17.23
C LEU A 28 -4.53 -0.97 -17.46
N VAL A 29 -3.37 -1.62 -17.55
CA VAL A 29 -2.08 -0.95 -17.79
C VAL A 29 -2.08 -0.24 -19.14
N VAL A 30 -2.53 -0.89 -20.21
CA VAL A 30 -2.62 -0.29 -21.55
C VAL A 30 -3.61 0.89 -21.57
N ALA A 31 -4.77 0.74 -20.94
CA ALA A 31 -5.76 1.82 -20.83
C ALA A 31 -5.21 3.02 -20.04
N ALA A 32 -4.49 2.76 -18.95
CA ALA A 32 -3.85 3.81 -18.16
C ALA A 32 -2.77 4.56 -18.97
N MET A 33 -1.90 3.83 -19.68
CA MET A 33 -0.89 4.42 -20.56
C MET A 33 -1.53 5.26 -21.68
N SER A 34 -2.63 4.77 -22.28
CA SER A 34 -3.36 5.48 -23.32
C SER A 34 -4.07 6.74 -22.83
N SER A 35 -4.42 6.82 -21.55
CA SER A 35 -5.12 7.97 -20.96
C SER A 35 -4.19 9.16 -20.68
N ILE A 36 -2.88 8.91 -20.56
CA ILE A 36 -1.89 9.93 -20.21
C ILE A 36 -1.64 10.85 -21.42
N LYS A 37 -1.89 12.15 -21.24
CA LYS A 37 -1.54 13.18 -22.23
C LYS A 37 -0.04 13.49 -22.15
N VAL A 38 0.74 12.95 -23.10
CA VAL A 38 2.19 13.20 -23.25
C VAL A 38 2.59 14.69 -23.12
N PRO A 39 1.91 15.68 -23.75
CA PRO A 39 2.33 17.08 -23.62
C PRO A 39 2.23 17.61 -22.19
N VAL A 40 1.24 17.15 -21.42
CA VAL A 40 1.08 17.53 -20.00
C VAL A 40 2.21 16.96 -19.15
N VAL A 41 2.66 15.74 -19.44
CA VAL A 41 3.79 15.13 -18.70
C VAL A 41 5.08 15.91 -18.89
N ILE A 42 5.34 16.41 -20.10
CA ILE A 42 6.55 17.19 -20.40
C ILE A 42 6.50 18.54 -19.69
N GLU A 43 5.35 19.23 -19.74
CA GLU A 43 5.16 20.52 -19.08
C GLU A 43 5.31 20.41 -17.55
N TYR A 44 4.81 19.33 -16.96
CA TYR A 44 4.84 19.08 -15.51
C TYR A 44 5.95 18.09 -15.08
N LEU A 45 6.98 17.88 -15.89
CA LEU A 45 8.03 16.90 -15.58
C LEU A 45 8.76 17.24 -14.26
N ALA A 46 9.10 18.51 -14.06
CA ALA A 46 9.77 18.99 -12.86
C ALA A 46 8.95 18.73 -11.57
N PRO A 47 7.68 19.16 -11.45
CA PRO A 47 6.89 18.86 -10.26
C PRO A 47 6.62 17.36 -10.07
N ILE A 48 6.46 16.59 -11.15
CA ILE A 48 6.30 15.12 -11.07
C ILE A 48 7.54 14.47 -10.45
N LEU A 49 8.74 14.83 -10.91
CA LEU A 49 10.00 14.32 -10.38
C LEU A 49 10.20 14.68 -8.91
N ILE A 50 9.96 15.95 -8.55
CA ILE A 50 10.09 16.40 -7.15
C ILE A 50 9.15 15.61 -6.25
N CYS A 51 7.86 15.51 -6.63
CA CYS A 51 6.89 14.74 -5.88
C CYS A 51 7.29 13.27 -5.74
N SER A 52 7.79 12.64 -6.81
CA SER A 52 8.24 11.25 -6.79
C SER A 52 9.38 11.04 -5.80
N VAL A 53 10.40 11.92 -5.80
CA VAL A 53 11.54 11.84 -4.88
C VAL A 53 11.11 12.07 -3.43
N VAL A 54 10.25 13.05 -3.17
CA VAL A 54 9.73 13.34 -1.82
C VAL A 54 8.93 12.15 -1.28
N VAL A 55 8.03 11.56 -2.09
CA VAL A 55 7.26 10.39 -1.69
C VAL A 55 8.17 9.19 -1.43
N MET A 56 9.16 8.96 -2.28
CA MET A 56 10.13 7.88 -2.09
C MET A 56 10.92 8.05 -0.78
N ALA A 57 11.39 9.28 -0.49
CA ALA A 57 12.08 9.57 0.76
C ALA A 57 11.18 9.35 1.98
N LEU A 58 9.92 9.81 1.92
CA LEU A 58 8.93 9.60 2.98
C LEU A 58 8.65 8.11 3.22
N MET A 59 8.58 7.30 2.16
CA MET A 59 8.39 5.85 2.28
C MET A 59 9.56 5.16 2.98
N VAL A 60 10.80 5.57 2.68
CA VAL A 60 12.00 5.07 3.35
C VAL A 60 12.02 5.50 4.83
N VAL A 61 11.71 6.77 5.12
CA VAL A 61 11.61 7.26 6.50
C VAL A 61 10.52 6.50 7.27
N TRP A 62 9.37 6.25 6.64
CA TRP A 62 8.28 5.49 7.23
C TRP A 62 8.72 4.06 7.58
N PHE A 63 9.42 3.40 6.66
CA PHE A 63 9.93 2.04 6.87
C PHE A 63 10.94 1.98 8.03
N PHE A 64 11.95 2.86 8.06
CA PHE A 64 12.99 2.80 9.09
C PHE A 64 12.59 3.39 10.44
N TRP A 65 11.73 4.43 10.47
CA TRP A 65 11.41 5.14 11.70
C TRP A 65 10.08 4.70 12.31
N LEU A 66 9.07 4.45 11.48
CA LEU A 66 7.73 4.14 11.99
C LEU A 66 7.51 2.64 12.18
N SER A 67 8.06 1.79 11.31
CA SER A 67 7.95 0.33 11.45
C SER A 67 8.43 -0.21 12.81
N PRO A 68 9.63 0.14 13.33
CA PRO A 68 10.08 -0.35 14.63
C PRO A 68 9.29 0.23 15.83
N ASN A 69 8.62 1.37 15.65
CA ASN A 69 7.89 2.03 16.74
C ASN A 69 6.42 1.59 16.86
N ILE A 70 5.83 1.11 15.76
CA ILE A 70 4.43 0.64 15.73
C ILE A 70 4.34 -0.89 15.93
N PHE A 71 5.27 -1.67 15.37
CA PHE A 71 5.18 -3.12 15.43
C PHE A 71 6.06 -3.68 16.54
N SER A 72 5.43 -4.26 17.57
CA SER A 72 6.14 -4.90 18.69
C SER A 72 6.71 -6.28 18.35
N GLU A 73 6.17 -6.96 17.34
CA GLU A 73 6.59 -8.30 16.90
C GLU A 73 6.89 -8.27 15.40
N CYS A 74 8.01 -8.88 14.96
CA CYS A 74 8.41 -9.00 13.55
C CYS A 74 8.34 -7.66 12.78
N TRP A 75 8.91 -6.60 13.36
CA TRP A 75 8.78 -5.22 12.85
C TRP A 75 9.41 -5.05 11.46
N PHE A 76 10.43 -5.84 11.14
CA PHE A 76 11.13 -5.80 9.87
C PHE A 76 10.30 -6.49 8.78
N GLU A 77 9.77 -7.67 9.07
CA GLU A 77 8.93 -8.48 8.17
C GLU A 77 7.60 -7.79 7.88
N GLN A 78 6.98 -7.17 8.90
CA GLN A 78 5.78 -6.36 8.72
C GLN A 78 6.05 -5.04 7.99
N GLY A 79 7.23 -4.46 8.17
CA GLY A 79 7.65 -3.26 7.46
C GLY A 79 7.91 -3.53 5.98
N ILE A 80 8.65 -4.60 5.66
CA ILE A 80 9.20 -4.82 4.32
C ILE A 80 8.09 -5.21 3.33
N ILE A 81 7.09 -5.97 3.79
CA ILE A 81 5.92 -6.30 2.98
C ILE A 81 5.09 -5.05 2.64
N ARG A 82 4.92 -4.12 3.59
CA ARG A 82 4.19 -2.86 3.38
C ARG A 82 4.99 -1.90 2.50
N PHE A 83 6.30 -1.82 2.71
CA PHE A 83 7.20 -1.03 1.86
C PHE A 83 7.16 -1.51 0.41
N GLY A 84 7.26 -2.82 0.17
CA GLY A 84 7.17 -3.40 -1.18
C GLY A 84 5.78 -3.22 -1.81
N ALA A 85 4.72 -3.26 -1.00
CA ALA A 85 3.37 -3.02 -1.48
C ALA A 85 3.10 -1.56 -1.85
N PHE A 86 3.62 -0.60 -1.07
CA PHE A 86 3.44 0.84 -1.36
C PHE A 86 4.36 1.36 -2.46
N SER A 87 5.55 0.78 -2.62
CA SER A 87 6.48 1.14 -3.71
C SER A 87 6.13 0.47 -5.04
N GLY A 88 5.31 -0.58 -5.03
CA GLY A 88 4.93 -1.29 -6.24
C GLY A 88 3.57 -1.96 -6.08
N VAL A 89 3.57 -3.27 -5.92
CA VAL A 89 2.35 -4.09 -5.85
C VAL A 89 2.47 -5.03 -4.66
N ALA A 90 1.33 -5.45 -4.09
CA ALA A 90 1.32 -6.46 -3.01
C ALA A 90 2.18 -7.69 -3.32
N ALA A 91 2.27 -8.11 -4.59
CA ALA A 91 3.15 -9.20 -5.03
C ALA A 91 4.64 -8.92 -4.77
N VAL A 92 5.11 -7.70 -5.03
CA VAL A 92 6.49 -7.27 -4.72
C VAL A 92 6.71 -7.26 -3.21
N GLY A 93 5.72 -6.82 -2.43
CA GLY A 93 5.74 -6.93 -0.97
C GLY A 93 5.91 -8.37 -0.48
N TYR A 94 5.16 -9.33 -1.04
CA TYR A 94 5.32 -10.75 -0.69
C TYR A 94 6.64 -11.35 -1.17
N MET A 95 7.19 -10.89 -2.29
CA MET A 95 8.52 -11.30 -2.74
C MET A 95 9.58 -10.87 -1.74
N LEU A 96 9.56 -9.60 -1.29
CA LEU A 96 10.51 -9.09 -0.29
C LEU A 96 10.33 -9.77 1.07
N LEU A 97 9.09 -10.08 1.46
CA LEU A 97 8.85 -10.85 2.67
C LEU A 97 9.49 -12.24 2.57
N ARG A 98 9.38 -12.92 1.41
CA ARG A 98 10.01 -14.24 1.23
C ARG A 98 11.54 -14.20 1.22
N THR A 99 12.15 -13.07 0.90
CA THR A 99 13.61 -12.94 1.02
C THR A 99 14.04 -12.68 2.47
N ALA A 100 13.21 -11.98 3.26
CA ALA A 100 13.48 -11.74 4.67
C ALA A 100 13.09 -12.94 5.58
N ASP A 101 11.99 -13.61 5.25
CA ASP A 101 11.43 -14.79 5.92
C ASP A 101 11.12 -15.89 4.89
N PRO A 102 12.14 -16.65 4.45
CA PRO A 102 11.97 -17.69 3.43
C PRO A 102 11.13 -18.87 3.88
N LYS A 103 11.01 -19.10 5.20
CA LYS A 103 10.19 -20.17 5.77
C LYS A 103 8.75 -19.72 6.07
N MET A 104 8.44 -18.43 5.91
CA MET A 104 7.14 -17.83 6.25
C MET A 104 6.72 -18.19 7.68
N GLU A 105 7.67 -18.23 8.61
CA GLU A 105 7.41 -18.54 10.02
C GLU A 105 6.71 -17.36 10.73
N THR A 106 6.84 -16.15 10.20
CA THR A 106 6.23 -14.95 10.77
C THR A 106 4.76 -14.77 10.35
N ARG A 107 3.95 -14.25 11.28
CA ARG A 107 2.54 -13.88 11.03
C ARG A 107 2.38 -12.63 10.15
N ALA A 108 3.47 -11.99 9.72
CA ALA A 108 3.45 -10.74 8.97
C ALA A 108 2.68 -10.86 7.65
N GLY A 109 2.90 -11.96 6.92
CA GLY A 109 2.23 -12.21 5.65
C GLY A 109 0.72 -12.43 5.78
N SER A 110 0.26 -13.10 6.83
CA SER A 110 -1.18 -13.34 7.04
C SER A 110 -1.90 -12.10 7.55
N ILE A 111 -1.29 -11.32 8.44
CA ILE A 111 -1.83 -10.05 8.93
C ILE A 111 -2.03 -9.08 7.76
N TYR A 112 -1.06 -8.99 6.85
CA TYR A 112 -1.17 -8.14 5.66
C TYR A 112 -2.28 -8.63 4.71
N ALA A 113 -2.34 -9.93 4.41
CA ALA A 113 -3.39 -10.51 3.56
C ALA A 113 -4.81 -10.27 4.10
N LEU A 114 -4.99 -10.32 5.42
CA LEU A 114 -6.30 -10.10 6.04
C LEU A 114 -6.73 -8.63 5.99
N GLY A 115 -5.79 -7.70 6.10
CA GLY A 115 -6.07 -6.26 6.04
C GLY A 115 -6.29 -5.72 4.63
N CYS A 116 -5.64 -6.29 3.61
CA CYS A 116 -5.71 -5.81 2.24
C CYS A 116 -7.14 -5.72 1.66
N PRO A 117 -7.99 -6.77 1.75
CA PRO A 117 -9.35 -6.74 1.21
C PRO A 117 -10.25 -5.69 1.86
N LEU A 118 -10.03 -5.40 3.14
CA LEU A 118 -10.79 -4.38 3.87
C LEU A 118 -10.33 -2.98 3.49
N MET A 119 -9.05 -2.79 3.18
CA MET A 119 -8.49 -1.48 2.87
C MET A 119 -8.58 -1.11 1.39
N SER A 120 -8.49 -2.09 0.48
CA SER A 120 -8.49 -1.86 -0.96
C SER A 120 -9.71 -1.09 -1.52
N PRO A 121 -10.98 -1.37 -1.12
CA PRO A 121 -12.12 -0.63 -1.66
C PRO A 121 -12.27 0.79 -1.09
N PHE A 122 -11.56 1.15 -0.03
CA PHE A 122 -11.63 2.50 0.55
C PHE A 122 -10.43 3.35 0.10
N ILE A 123 -9.21 2.83 0.24
CA ILE A 123 -7.96 3.59 0.10
C ILE A 123 -7.21 3.22 -1.18
N GLY A 124 -7.30 1.97 -1.63
CA GLY A 124 -6.52 1.45 -2.77
C GLY A 124 -7.05 1.79 -4.16
N GLY A 125 -7.80 2.90 -4.31
CA GLY A 125 -8.43 3.30 -5.58
C GLY A 125 -9.96 3.32 -5.59
N GLY A 126 -10.60 3.08 -4.44
CA GLY A 126 -12.06 3.15 -4.32
C GLY A 126 -12.56 4.52 -3.86
N LEU A 127 -13.41 4.54 -2.83
CA LEU A 127 -14.21 5.72 -2.46
C LEU A 127 -13.36 6.96 -2.14
N VAL A 128 -12.34 6.84 -1.28
CA VAL A 128 -11.58 8.01 -0.80
C VAL A 128 -10.72 8.60 -1.92
N THR A 129 -10.05 7.76 -2.71
CA THR A 129 -9.19 8.18 -3.82
C THR A 129 -10.00 8.83 -4.94
N SER A 130 -11.20 8.32 -5.22
CA SER A 130 -12.09 8.87 -6.26
C SER A 130 -12.74 10.20 -5.84
N MET A 131 -12.89 10.43 -4.53
CA MET A 131 -13.45 11.68 -3.99
C MET A 131 -12.42 12.81 -3.94
N TRP A 132 -11.12 12.53 -3.99
CA TRP A 132 -10.06 13.55 -3.90
C TRP A 132 -10.17 14.67 -4.94
N PRO A 133 -10.29 14.41 -6.25
CA PRO A 133 -10.40 15.48 -7.25
C PRO A 133 -11.60 16.40 -7.00
N ASN A 134 -12.73 15.84 -6.57
CA ASN A 134 -13.95 16.59 -6.25
C ASN A 134 -13.79 17.47 -5.00
N LEU A 135 -13.13 16.97 -3.96
CA LEU A 135 -12.82 17.76 -2.77
C LEU A 135 -11.78 18.86 -3.05
N ILE A 136 -10.77 18.58 -3.87
CA ILE A 136 -9.76 19.57 -4.27
C ILE A 136 -10.41 20.70 -5.07
N SER A 137 -11.35 20.37 -5.97
CA SER A 137 -12.09 21.36 -6.77
C SER A 137 -13.00 22.26 -5.92
N SER A 138 -13.61 21.74 -4.85
CA SER A 138 -14.53 22.51 -4.00
C SER A 138 -13.85 23.32 -2.90
N MET A 139 -12.76 22.82 -2.31
CA MET A 139 -12.08 23.45 -1.17
C MET A 139 -10.83 24.24 -1.56
N GLY A 140 -10.30 24.02 -2.76
CA GLY A 140 -9.03 24.57 -3.23
C GLY A 140 -7.81 23.79 -2.73
N VAL A 141 -6.76 23.74 -3.57
CA VAL A 141 -5.56 22.91 -3.37
C VAL A 141 -4.87 23.17 -2.02
N LEU A 142 -4.74 24.43 -1.61
CA LEU A 142 -4.04 24.81 -0.37
C LEU A 142 -4.79 24.38 0.89
N LYS A 143 -6.11 24.60 0.95
CA LYS A 143 -6.92 24.20 2.12
C LYS A 143 -6.99 22.69 2.24
N PHE A 144 -7.17 22.01 1.11
CA PHE A 144 -7.19 20.55 1.08
C PHE A 144 -5.83 19.94 1.47
N GLY A 145 -4.72 20.51 0.98
CA GLY A 145 -3.36 20.11 1.34
C GLY A 145 -3.05 20.29 2.83
N LEU A 146 -3.43 21.44 3.40
CA LEU A 146 -3.25 21.70 4.84
C LEU A 146 -4.10 20.77 5.71
N LEU A 147 -5.34 20.51 5.28
CA LEU A 147 -6.27 19.66 6.02
C LEU A 147 -5.83 18.19 5.99
N THR A 148 -5.38 17.69 4.85
CA THR A 148 -4.81 16.33 4.73
C THR A 148 -3.49 16.19 5.46
N CYS A 149 -2.60 17.19 5.40
CA CYS A 149 -1.38 17.22 6.22
C CYS A 149 -1.72 17.20 7.72
N GLY A 150 -2.69 18.02 8.15
CA GLY A 150 -3.16 18.07 9.53
C GLY A 150 -3.75 16.75 10.00
N ILE A 151 -4.57 16.09 9.18
CA ILE A 151 -5.09 14.74 9.48
C ILE A 151 -3.95 13.72 9.57
N SER A 152 -2.98 13.75 8.65
CA SER A 152 -1.85 12.83 8.68
C SER A 152 -1.00 13.00 9.95
N LEU A 153 -0.77 14.25 10.38
CA LEU A 153 -0.07 14.59 11.62
C LEU A 153 -0.88 14.16 12.85
N ALA A 154 -2.20 14.41 12.87
CA ALA A 154 -3.07 13.96 13.96
C ALA A 154 -3.08 12.43 14.07
N PHE A 155 -3.09 11.72 12.93
CA PHE A 155 -3.00 10.26 12.89
C PHE A 155 -1.65 9.76 13.42
N LEU A 156 -0.54 10.41 13.04
CA LEU A 156 0.79 10.11 13.58
C LEU A 156 0.89 10.38 15.09
N ILE A 157 0.26 11.45 15.59
CA ILE A 157 0.21 11.78 17.02
C ILE A 157 -0.63 10.76 17.79
N LEU A 158 -1.78 10.35 17.25
CA LEU A 158 -2.62 9.29 17.82
C LEU A 158 -1.89 7.95 17.85
N LEU A 159 -1.21 7.57 16.76
CA LEU A 159 -0.36 6.37 16.72
C LEU A 159 0.78 6.47 17.74
N ARG A 160 1.35 7.65 17.94
CA ARG A 160 2.38 7.91 18.95
C ARG A 160 1.87 7.80 20.39
N ILE A 161 0.61 8.12 20.65
CA ILE A 161 0.04 8.04 22.00
C ILE A 161 -0.46 6.62 22.31
N PHE A 162 -1.08 5.95 21.33
CA PHE A 162 -1.78 4.68 21.57
C PHE A 162 -0.97 3.43 21.21
N CYS A 163 -0.18 3.46 20.13
CA CYS A 163 0.53 2.29 19.60
C CYS A 163 2.05 2.36 19.75
N TRP A 164 2.60 3.40 20.38
CA TRP A 164 4.04 3.56 20.51
C TRP A 164 4.61 2.65 21.59
N ASN A 165 5.16 1.52 21.17
CA ASN A 165 5.82 0.62 22.09
C ASN A 165 7.21 1.17 22.46
N LYS A 166 7.42 1.53 23.73
CA LYS A 166 8.71 2.02 24.26
C LYS A 166 9.79 0.94 24.35
N SER A 167 9.45 -0.33 24.17
CA SER A 167 10.38 -1.45 24.19
C SER A 167 10.38 -2.19 22.86
N ALA A 168 10.94 -1.55 21.83
CA ALA A 168 11.29 -2.24 20.60
C ALA A 168 12.45 -3.20 20.91
N LYS A 169 12.14 -4.44 21.31
CA LYS A 169 13.12 -5.52 21.31
C LYS A 169 13.63 -5.64 19.87
N ARG A 170 14.85 -5.12 19.62
CA ARG A 170 15.63 -5.34 18.40
C ARG A 170 16.17 -6.77 18.35
N GLU A 171 15.34 -7.74 18.70
CA GLU A 171 15.73 -9.14 18.71
C GLU A 171 15.43 -9.66 17.30
N GLN A 172 16.46 -9.55 16.45
CA GLN A 172 16.53 -10.25 15.18
C GLN A 172 16.59 -11.74 15.49
N ARG A 173 15.71 -12.52 14.88
CA ARG A 173 15.89 -13.96 14.73
C ARG A 173 16.39 -14.24 13.32
#